data_AF-A0A428RWU2-F1
#
_entry.id   AF-A0A428RWU2-F1
#
_cell.length_a   1.000
_cell.length_b   1.000
_cell.length_c   1.000
_cell.angle_alpha   90.00
_cell.angle_beta   90.00
_cell.angle_gamma   90.00
#
_symmetry.space_group_name_H-M   'P 1'
#
loop_
_entity.id
_entity.type
_entity.pdbx_description
1 polymer ?
#
loop_
_entity_poly.entity_id
_entity_poly.type
_entity_poly.pdbx_seq_one_letter_code
_entity_poly.pdbx_strand_id
1 'polypeptide(L)'
;MKSRASESGIMLYDKVRHADSLLLAAYYNFYGKYYYQLHSQGAWGSGDKETFTQGAVVLGNPFWQVKQNAVMLTPGEIHYGSGIWQADPELDWKSNHKKTGKREIPIITTMFAHLNRVKFDTRRLNSLLDELTSETKEGEKEEWSRIWGPDYNSVVKKAGYDLEKVIWEEAIKATCEHSLLDECERIRNYYDTVFGQDA
;
A
#
# COMPACT_ATOMS: atom_id res chain seq x y z
N MET A 1 -16.71 -19.55 -6.08
CA MET A 1 -15.48 -18.70 -6.10
C MET A 1 -14.82 -18.83 -4.72
N LYS A 2 -13.57 -19.31 -4.59
CA LYS A 2 -12.87 -19.18 -3.30
C LYS A 2 -12.53 -17.70 -3.14
N SER A 3 -13.32 -16.97 -2.35
CA SER A 3 -13.11 -15.54 -2.12
C SER A 3 -11.76 -15.34 -1.44
N ARG A 4 -10.90 -14.51 -2.03
CA ARG A 4 -9.63 -14.06 -1.44
C ARG A 4 -9.83 -12.60 -1.05
N ALA A 5 -9.20 -12.18 0.05
CA ALA A 5 -9.28 -10.81 0.52
C ALA A 5 -8.91 -9.84 -0.62
N SER A 6 -9.83 -8.94 -0.94
CA SER A 6 -9.64 -7.85 -1.89
C SER A 6 -9.53 -6.57 -1.08
N GLU A 7 -8.67 -5.65 -1.50
CA GLU A 7 -8.60 -4.29 -0.96
C GLU A 7 -8.75 -3.31 -2.12
N SER A 8 -9.57 -2.27 -1.97
CA SER A 8 -9.87 -1.28 -3.04
C SER A 8 -8.76 -0.25 -3.25
N GLY A 9 -7.60 -0.42 -2.59
CA GLY A 9 -6.51 0.55 -2.60
C GLY A 9 -6.00 0.91 -4.00
N ILE A 10 -5.92 -0.05 -4.93
CA ILE A 10 -5.66 0.20 -6.35
C ILE A 10 -6.48 -0.75 -7.21
N MET A 11 -7.06 -0.21 -8.28
CA MET A 11 -7.81 -0.95 -9.30
C MET A 11 -7.48 -0.40 -10.68
N LEU A 12 -7.45 -1.26 -11.69
CA LEU A 12 -7.27 -0.86 -13.10
C LEU A 12 -8.57 -1.15 -13.87
N TYR A 13 -9.07 -0.13 -14.58
CA TYR A 13 -10.30 -0.22 -15.35
C TYR A 13 -10.12 0.23 -16.79
N ASP A 14 -10.71 -0.53 -17.72
CA ASP A 14 -11.09 -0.01 -19.03
C ASP A 14 -12.42 0.75 -18.87
N LYS A 15 -12.37 2.08 -19.02
CA LYS A 15 -13.53 2.96 -18.80
C LYS A 15 -14.70 2.65 -19.71
N VAL A 16 -14.46 2.23 -20.95
CA VAL A 16 -15.54 1.93 -21.91
C VAL A 16 -16.18 0.59 -21.55
N ARG A 17 -15.35 -0.43 -21.28
CA ARG A 17 -15.83 -1.78 -20.97
C ARG A 17 -16.51 -1.88 -19.59
N HIS A 18 -16.06 -1.10 -18.61
CA HIS A 18 -16.52 -1.24 -17.23
C HIS A 18 -17.37 -0.06 -16.74
N ALA A 19 -17.81 0.84 -17.62
CA ALA A 19 -18.62 2.01 -17.21
C ALA A 19 -19.86 1.59 -16.42
N ASP A 20 -20.56 0.56 -16.90
CA ASP A 20 -21.74 -0.03 -16.28
C ASP A 20 -21.42 -0.72 -14.94
N SER A 21 -20.29 -1.43 -14.86
CA SER A 21 -19.78 -2.09 -13.65
C SER A 21 -19.46 -1.07 -12.57
N LEU A 22 -18.84 0.05 -12.96
CA LEU A 22 -18.53 1.16 -12.07
C LEU A 22 -19.78 1.89 -11.61
N LEU A 23 -20.77 2.08 -12.49
CA LEU A 23 -22.06 2.67 -12.13
C LEU A 23 -22.82 1.79 -11.13
N LEU A 24 -22.83 0.48 -11.34
CA LEU A 24 -23.45 -0.48 -10.41
C LEU A 24 -22.70 -0.54 -9.08
N ALA A 25 -21.36 -0.53 -9.11
CA ALA A 25 -20.55 -0.42 -7.88
C ALA A 25 -20.86 0.87 -7.12
N ALA A 26 -21.00 2.02 -7.81
CA ALA A 26 -21.40 3.28 -7.19
C ALA A 26 -22.79 3.20 -6.52
N TYR A 27 -23.75 2.55 -7.17
CA TYR A 27 -25.06 2.27 -6.57
C TYR A 27 -24.94 1.42 -5.30
N TYR A 28 -24.15 0.34 -5.33
CA TYR A 28 -23.90 -0.49 -4.14
C TYR A 28 -23.22 0.28 -3.03
N ASN A 29 -22.25 1.13 -3.34
CA ASN A 29 -21.56 1.98 -2.37
C ASN A 29 -22.49 3.03 -1.75
N PHE A 30 -23.37 3.63 -2.55
CA PHE A 30 -24.39 4.56 -2.05
C PHE A 30 -25.32 3.89 -1.03
N TYR A 31 -25.69 2.64 -1.27
CA TYR A 31 -26.48 1.81 -0.35
C TYR A 31 -25.61 0.86 0.49
N GLY A 32 -24.36 1.24 0.77
CA GLY A 32 -23.35 0.37 1.38
C GLY A 32 -23.77 -0.29 2.69
N LYS A 33 -24.62 0.38 3.49
CA LYS A 33 -25.19 -0.21 4.72
C LYS A 33 -25.88 -1.56 4.52
N TYR A 34 -26.42 -1.81 3.33
CA TYR A 34 -27.07 -3.07 2.97
C TYR A 34 -26.11 -3.96 2.18
N TYR A 35 -25.46 -3.40 1.16
CA TYR A 35 -24.67 -4.19 0.22
C TYR A 35 -23.32 -4.63 0.77
N TYR A 36 -22.69 -3.90 1.70
CA TYR A 36 -21.42 -4.32 2.29
C TYR A 36 -21.59 -5.60 3.10
N GLN A 37 -22.63 -5.69 3.93
CA GLN A 37 -22.93 -6.91 4.69
C GLN A 37 -23.34 -8.06 3.77
N LEU A 38 -24.16 -7.78 2.76
CA LEU A 38 -24.57 -8.76 1.77
C LEU A 38 -23.38 -9.32 0.99
N HIS A 39 -22.46 -8.48 0.52
CA HIS A 39 -21.34 -8.96 -0.30
C HIS A 39 -20.21 -9.59 0.53
N SER A 40 -19.94 -9.06 1.72
CA SER A 40 -18.91 -9.59 2.63
C SER A 40 -19.37 -10.84 3.39
N GLN A 41 -20.67 -11.15 3.40
CA GLN A 41 -21.26 -12.23 4.19
C GLN A 41 -20.92 -12.11 5.69
N GLY A 42 -20.85 -10.87 6.19
CA GLY A 42 -20.50 -10.57 7.58
C GLY A 42 -19.01 -10.67 7.91
N ALA A 43 -18.13 -10.72 6.91
CA ALA A 43 -16.69 -10.69 7.13
C ALA A 43 -16.21 -9.33 7.69
N TRP A 44 -15.14 -9.38 8.47
CA TRP A 44 -14.51 -8.18 9.05
C TRP A 44 -13.91 -7.29 7.95
N GLY A 45 -14.05 -5.98 8.10
CA GLY A 45 -13.55 -5.00 7.13
C GLY A 45 -14.38 -4.93 5.84
N SER A 46 -15.70 -5.13 5.94
CA SER A 46 -16.65 -4.99 4.83
C SER A 46 -16.68 -3.56 4.30
N GLY A 47 -16.68 -3.37 2.98
CA GLY A 47 -16.72 -2.03 2.41
C GLY A 47 -16.92 -1.98 0.90
N ASP A 48 -16.41 -0.92 0.31
CA ASP A 48 -16.47 -0.63 -1.12
C ASP A 48 -15.74 -1.68 -1.96
N LYS A 49 -14.66 -2.26 -1.43
CA LYS A 49 -13.82 -3.26 -2.09
C LYS A 49 -14.59 -4.47 -2.65
N GLU A 50 -15.67 -4.89 -1.99
CA GLU A 50 -16.52 -5.97 -2.49
C GLU A 50 -17.39 -5.55 -3.68
N THR A 51 -17.78 -4.27 -3.76
CA THR A 51 -18.79 -3.80 -4.73
C THR A 51 -18.29 -3.81 -6.16
N PHE A 52 -17.00 -3.56 -6.37
CA PHE A 52 -16.39 -3.48 -7.69
C PHE A 52 -16.39 -4.80 -8.44
N THR A 53 -15.97 -5.87 -7.74
CA THR A 53 -15.98 -7.21 -8.32
C THR A 53 -17.42 -7.67 -8.55
N GLN A 54 -18.32 -7.38 -7.62
CA GLN A 54 -19.74 -7.73 -7.77
C GLN A 54 -20.41 -7.01 -8.94
N GLY A 55 -20.07 -5.74 -9.18
CA GLY A 55 -20.55 -4.99 -10.34
C GLY A 55 -20.18 -5.68 -11.66
N ALA A 56 -18.92 -6.09 -11.80
CA ALA A 56 -18.47 -6.82 -12.99
C ALA A 56 -19.12 -8.21 -13.13
N VAL A 57 -19.26 -8.95 -12.02
CA VAL A 57 -19.88 -10.29 -12.01
C VAL A 57 -21.35 -10.24 -12.45
N VAL A 58 -22.14 -9.32 -11.91
CA VAL A 58 -23.58 -9.21 -12.20
C VAL A 58 -23.83 -8.82 -13.65
N LEU A 59 -23.01 -7.94 -14.20
CA LEU A 59 -23.14 -7.45 -15.59
C LEU A 59 -22.42 -8.33 -16.61
N GLY A 60 -21.71 -9.38 -16.17
CA GLY A 60 -20.98 -10.29 -17.05
C GLY A 60 -19.73 -9.67 -17.67
N ASN A 61 -19.20 -8.58 -17.10
CA ASN A 61 -17.99 -7.95 -17.59
C ASN A 61 -16.74 -8.76 -17.21
N PRO A 62 -15.75 -8.85 -18.11
CA PRO A 62 -14.53 -9.60 -17.83
C PRO A 62 -13.71 -8.85 -16.77
N PHE A 63 -13.30 -9.56 -15.73
CA PHE A 63 -12.46 -9.00 -14.67
C PHE A 63 -11.33 -9.96 -14.30
N TRP A 64 -10.27 -9.41 -13.73
CA TRP A 64 -9.23 -10.20 -13.08
C TRP A 64 -9.08 -9.79 -11.62
N GLN A 65 -9.35 -10.73 -10.73
CA GLN A 65 -8.95 -10.63 -9.34
C GLN A 65 -7.62 -11.35 -9.17
N VAL A 66 -6.59 -10.61 -8.73
CA VAL A 66 -5.24 -11.13 -8.43
C VAL A 66 -5.35 -12.39 -7.60
N LYS A 67 -4.68 -13.46 -8.06
CA LYS A 67 -4.73 -14.75 -7.38
C LYS A 67 -3.72 -14.81 -6.26
N GLN A 68 -2.56 -14.21 -6.40
CA GLN A 68 -1.60 -14.17 -5.31
C GLN A 68 -2.19 -13.49 -4.06
N ASN A 69 -1.95 -14.07 -2.89
CA ASN A 69 -2.44 -13.50 -1.64
C ASN A 69 -1.68 -12.19 -1.34
N ALA A 70 -2.40 -11.23 -0.76
CA ALA A 70 -1.75 -10.05 -0.20
C ALA A 70 -0.80 -10.44 0.94
N VAL A 71 0.35 -9.76 1.01
CA VAL A 71 1.40 -10.02 1.99
C VAL A 71 1.42 -8.87 2.99
N MET A 72 1.49 -9.20 4.27
CA MET A 72 1.62 -8.19 5.31
C MET A 72 3.09 -7.74 5.42
N LEU A 73 3.32 -6.44 5.26
CA LEU A 73 4.57 -5.76 5.55
C LEU A 73 4.51 -5.22 6.98
N THR A 74 4.74 -6.09 7.95
CA THR A 74 4.86 -5.69 9.35
C THR A 74 6.24 -6.01 9.88
N PRO A 75 6.76 -5.16 10.77
CA PRO A 75 7.77 -5.56 11.73
C PRO A 75 7.17 -6.60 12.69
N GLY A 76 8.01 -7.29 13.46
CA GLY A 76 7.62 -8.30 14.43
C GLY A 76 6.59 -7.81 15.45
N GLU A 77 6.53 -6.50 15.70
CA GLU A 77 5.49 -5.84 16.48
C GLU A 77 4.59 -4.97 15.59
N ILE A 78 3.27 -5.20 15.63
CA ILE A 78 2.27 -4.50 14.80
C ILE A 78 2.23 -2.98 15.10
N HIS A 79 2.77 -2.54 16.25
CA HIS A 79 2.64 -1.17 16.73
C HIS A 79 3.40 -0.12 15.89
N TYR A 80 4.56 -0.42 15.29
CA TYR A 80 5.36 0.60 14.60
C TYR A 80 4.74 1.02 13.26
N GLY A 81 4.20 0.06 12.53
CA GLY A 81 3.54 0.31 11.25
C GLY A 81 3.27 -1.02 10.56
N SER A 82 2.15 -1.09 9.85
CA SER A 82 1.81 -2.27 9.05
C SER A 82 1.43 -1.83 7.65
N GLY A 83 1.93 -2.52 6.65
CA GLY A 83 1.49 -2.37 5.28
C GLY A 83 0.88 -3.63 4.72
N ILE A 84 0.09 -3.48 3.67
CA ILE A 84 -0.41 -4.59 2.85
C ILE A 84 0.19 -4.44 1.47
N TRP A 85 0.84 -5.50 1.03
CA TRP A 85 1.51 -5.57 -0.24
C TRP A 85 0.73 -6.48 -1.19
N GLN A 86 0.41 -5.95 -2.37
CA GLN A 86 -0.27 -6.68 -3.44
C GLN A 86 0.69 -6.96 -4.60
N ALA A 87 0.58 -8.17 -5.13
CA ALA A 87 1.35 -8.60 -6.29
C ALA A 87 0.92 -7.83 -7.56
N ASP A 88 1.85 -7.69 -8.49
CA ASP A 88 1.57 -7.18 -9.82
C ASP A 88 0.48 -8.00 -10.54
N PRO A 89 -0.64 -7.39 -10.94
CA PRO A 89 -1.76 -8.09 -11.58
C PRO A 89 -1.42 -8.61 -12.98
N GLU A 90 -0.53 -7.95 -13.72
CA GLU A 90 -0.10 -8.39 -15.05
C GLU A 90 0.77 -9.66 -14.95
N LEU A 91 1.72 -9.66 -14.02
CA LEU A 91 2.58 -10.82 -13.77
C LEU A 91 1.79 -11.99 -13.18
N ASP A 92 0.87 -11.72 -12.25
CA ASP A 92 -0.07 -12.72 -11.73
C ASP A 92 -0.94 -13.30 -12.86
N TRP A 93 -1.50 -12.46 -13.75
CA TRP A 93 -2.27 -12.92 -14.91
C TRP A 93 -1.45 -13.83 -15.82
N LYS A 94 -0.27 -13.37 -16.26
CA LYS A 94 0.64 -14.13 -17.14
C LYS A 94 1.04 -15.47 -16.53
N SER A 95 1.30 -15.51 -15.22
CA SER A 95 1.62 -16.73 -14.47
C SER A 95 0.48 -17.75 -14.52
N ASN A 96 -0.74 -17.29 -14.21
CA ASN A 96 -1.91 -18.17 -14.16
C ASN A 96 -2.35 -18.69 -15.54
N HIS A 97 -1.89 -18.06 -16.63
CA HIS A 97 -2.18 -18.47 -18.00
C HIS A 97 -1.16 -19.45 -18.59
N LYS A 98 0.02 -19.64 -17.98
CA LYS A 98 0.99 -20.66 -18.40
C LYS A 98 0.53 -22.04 -17.90
N LYS A 99 0.26 -22.96 -18.83
CA LYS A 99 -0.40 -24.26 -18.57
C LYS A 99 0.47 -25.36 -17.95
N THR A 100 1.75 -25.16 -17.64
CA THR A 100 2.62 -26.28 -17.25
C THR A 100 3.77 -25.87 -16.33
N GLY A 101 4.04 -26.71 -15.33
CA GLY A 101 5.22 -26.63 -14.46
C GLY A 101 4.95 -25.96 -13.12
N LYS A 102 5.62 -26.43 -12.06
CA LYS A 102 5.54 -25.88 -10.70
C LYS A 102 5.60 -24.36 -10.71
N ARG A 103 4.80 -23.73 -9.84
CA ARG A 103 4.75 -22.27 -9.62
C ARG A 103 6.14 -21.77 -9.19
N GLU A 104 6.99 -21.43 -10.15
CA GLU A 104 8.32 -20.86 -9.97
C GLU A 104 8.32 -19.36 -10.25
N ILE A 105 7.24 -18.64 -9.93
CA ILE A 105 7.38 -17.19 -9.84
C ILE A 105 7.65 -16.89 -8.37
N PRO A 106 8.92 -16.63 -7.99
CA PRO A 106 9.15 -15.92 -6.74
C PRO A 106 8.40 -14.59 -6.90
N ILE A 107 7.31 -14.41 -6.17
CA ILE A 107 6.59 -13.14 -6.16
C ILE A 107 7.52 -12.14 -5.48
N ILE A 108 8.20 -11.33 -6.28
CA ILE A 108 9.08 -10.24 -5.84
C ILE A 108 8.74 -8.91 -6.51
N THR A 109 7.83 -8.87 -7.47
CA THR A 109 7.43 -7.62 -8.15
C THR A 109 6.14 -7.07 -7.55
N THR A 110 6.32 -6.05 -6.72
CA THR A 110 5.26 -5.18 -6.21
C THR A 110 4.66 -4.34 -7.32
N MET A 111 3.34 -4.24 -7.36
CA MET A 111 2.72 -3.06 -7.99
C MET A 111 2.21 -2.06 -6.96
N PHE A 112 1.75 -2.51 -5.79
CA PHE A 112 1.20 -1.61 -4.77
C PHE A 112 1.51 -2.04 -3.33
N ALA A 113 1.86 -1.07 -2.50
CA ALA A 113 1.94 -1.20 -1.06
C ALA A 113 1.05 -0.14 -0.40
N HIS A 114 0.09 -0.58 0.40
CA HIS A 114 -0.70 0.29 1.27
C HIS A 114 -0.07 0.35 2.65
N LEU A 115 0.20 1.54 3.19
CA LEU A 115 0.63 1.73 4.58
C LEU A 115 -0.60 2.06 5.44
N ASN A 116 -0.81 1.31 6.54
CA ASN A 116 -2.00 1.48 7.38
C ASN A 116 -1.89 2.71 8.29
N ARG A 117 -0.72 2.91 8.91
CA ARG A 117 -0.51 3.95 9.93
C ARG A 117 -0.02 5.26 9.32
N VAL A 118 1.09 5.20 8.58
CA VAL A 118 1.70 6.36 7.95
C VAL A 118 1.00 6.70 6.63
N LYS A 119 0.57 7.95 6.49
CA LYS A 119 0.00 8.49 5.25
C LYS A 119 0.91 9.59 4.72
N PHE A 120 1.64 9.29 3.65
CA PHE A 120 2.52 10.27 3.00
C PHE A 120 1.69 11.38 2.32
N ASP A 121 1.67 12.57 2.92
CA ASP A 121 1.26 13.81 2.24
C ASP A 121 2.51 14.58 1.83
N THR A 122 2.81 14.58 0.52
CA THR A 122 3.98 15.26 -0.03
C THR A 122 3.98 16.77 0.20
N ARG A 123 2.83 17.37 0.52
CA ARG A 123 2.73 18.81 0.83
C ARG A 123 3.07 19.14 2.28
N ARG A 124 3.16 18.14 3.16
CA ARG A 124 3.33 18.31 4.61
C ARG A 124 4.29 17.29 5.20
N LEU A 125 5.41 17.03 4.53
CA LEU A 125 6.38 16.02 4.96
C LEU A 125 6.93 16.24 6.38
N ASN A 126 7.07 17.49 6.84
CA ASN A 126 7.50 17.77 8.21
C ASN A 126 6.52 17.26 9.27
N SER A 127 5.21 17.33 9.02
CA SER A 127 4.23 16.75 9.94
C SER A 127 4.33 15.23 10.04
N LEU A 128 4.74 14.58 8.95
CA LEU A 128 5.03 13.15 8.99
C LEU A 128 6.29 12.85 9.81
N LEU A 129 7.32 13.70 9.73
CA LEU A 129 8.51 13.55 10.57
C LEU A 129 8.17 13.73 12.05
N ASP A 130 7.30 14.69 12.38
CA ASP A 130 6.84 14.89 13.77
C ASP A 130 6.16 13.63 14.33
N GLU A 131 5.39 12.90 13.51
CA GLU A 131 4.77 11.62 13.90
C GLU A 131 5.79 10.47 14.10
N LEU A 132 6.94 10.55 13.43
CA LEU A 132 8.02 9.55 13.48
C LEU A 132 9.07 9.87 14.55
N THR A 133 9.13 11.12 15.02
CA THR A 133 9.93 11.50 16.18
C THR A 133 9.17 11.18 17.45
N SER A 134 9.82 10.51 18.40
CA SER A 134 9.25 10.38 19.75
C SER A 134 9.21 11.76 20.38
N GLU A 135 8.10 12.15 21.04
CA GLU A 135 8.08 13.33 21.93
C GLU A 135 9.06 13.10 23.08
N THR A 136 10.32 13.46 22.88
CA THR A 136 11.30 13.47 23.96
C THR A 136 10.99 14.68 24.85
N LYS A 137 11.00 14.43 26.17
CA LYS A 137 10.86 15.48 27.18
C LYS A 137 11.89 16.58 26.91
N GLU A 138 11.51 17.84 27.15
CA GLU A 138 12.37 19.01 26.93
C GLU A 138 13.81 18.75 27.40
N GLY A 139 14.75 18.68 26.44
CA GLY A 139 16.19 18.58 26.70
C GLY A 139 16.88 17.29 26.24
N GLU A 140 16.17 16.27 25.76
CA GLU A 140 16.79 15.07 25.16
C GLU A 140 16.87 15.17 23.62
N LYS A 141 17.92 14.58 23.03
CA LYS A 141 18.16 14.59 21.58
C LYS A 141 16.96 13.97 20.84
N GLU A 142 16.57 14.57 19.70
CA GLU A 142 15.59 13.97 18.79
C GLU A 142 16.08 12.57 18.37
N GLU A 143 15.42 11.52 18.85
CA GLU A 143 15.62 10.16 18.35
C GLU A 143 14.67 9.93 17.17
N TRP A 144 15.24 9.98 15.98
CA TRP A 144 14.54 9.72 14.74
C TRP A 144 14.27 8.22 14.60
N SER A 145 13.02 7.85 14.32
CA SER A 145 12.63 6.46 14.11
C SER A 145 12.17 6.21 12.67
N ARG A 146 12.35 4.97 12.22
CA ARG A 146 11.84 4.48 10.93
C ARG A 146 10.35 4.18 10.98
N ILE A 147 9.67 4.25 9.83
CA ILE A 147 8.23 3.95 9.66
C ILE A 147 7.89 2.55 10.15
N TRP A 148 8.76 1.58 9.87
CA TRP A 148 8.60 0.20 10.33
C TRP A 148 9.37 -0.10 11.63
N GLY A 149 9.85 0.93 12.32
CA GLY A 149 10.54 0.79 13.61
C GLY A 149 11.83 -0.02 13.53
N PRO A 150 12.30 -0.57 14.67
CA PRO A 150 13.60 -1.23 14.76
C PRO A 150 13.68 -2.56 14.00
N ASP A 151 12.55 -3.21 13.69
CA ASP A 151 12.50 -4.47 12.93
C ASP A 151 12.21 -4.25 11.43
N TYR A 152 12.66 -3.12 10.88
CA TYR A 152 12.54 -2.80 9.45
C TYR A 152 13.22 -3.83 8.54
N ASN A 153 14.23 -4.57 9.04
CA ASN A 153 14.92 -5.62 8.29
C ASN A 153 13.98 -6.72 7.77
N SER A 154 12.89 -7.01 8.51
CA SER A 154 11.86 -7.95 8.07
C SER A 154 11.12 -7.45 6.81
N VAL A 155 10.93 -6.14 6.69
CA VAL A 155 10.34 -5.47 5.53
C VAL A 155 11.33 -5.43 4.37
N VAL A 156 12.60 -5.09 4.63
CA VAL A 156 13.67 -5.09 3.61
C VAL A 156 13.83 -6.48 2.98
N LYS A 157 13.87 -7.54 3.80
CA LYS A 157 13.98 -8.92 3.30
C LYS A 157 12.78 -9.34 2.45
N LYS A 158 11.57 -8.91 2.83
CA LYS A 158 10.36 -9.19 2.05
C LYS A 158 10.39 -8.42 0.73
N ALA A 159 10.65 -7.12 0.78
CA ALA A 159 10.68 -6.23 -0.38
C ALA A 159 11.83 -6.53 -1.35
N GLY A 160 12.94 -7.08 -0.84
CA GLY A 160 14.18 -7.30 -1.60
C GLY A 160 15.08 -6.05 -1.69
N TYR A 161 14.66 -4.93 -1.11
CA TYR A 161 15.39 -3.66 -1.03
C TYR A 161 14.84 -2.81 0.13
N ASP A 162 15.54 -1.72 0.47
CA ASP A 162 15.06 -0.76 1.47
C ASP A 162 13.93 0.11 0.90
N LEU A 163 12.70 -0.40 1.02
CA LEU A 163 11.48 0.28 0.56
C LEU A 163 11.29 1.63 1.22
N GLU A 164 11.63 1.76 2.51
CA GLU A 164 11.47 3.02 3.24
C GLU A 164 12.38 4.11 2.67
N LYS A 165 13.64 3.73 2.41
CA LYS A 165 14.62 4.60 1.79
C LYS A 165 14.11 5.16 0.45
N VAL A 166 13.63 4.27 -0.43
CA VAL A 166 13.12 4.66 -1.75
C VAL A 166 11.89 5.57 -1.64
N ILE A 167 10.98 5.32 -0.70
CA ILE A 167 9.82 6.20 -0.49
C ILE A 167 10.28 7.62 -0.10
N TRP A 168 11.25 7.74 0.80
CA TRP A 168 11.80 9.04 1.19
C TRP A 168 12.57 9.72 0.06
N GLU A 169 13.36 8.98 -0.71
CA GLU A 169 14.06 9.51 -1.91
C GLU A 169 13.05 10.12 -2.89
N GLU A 170 11.97 9.41 -3.23
CA GLU A 170 10.94 9.91 -4.13
C GLU A 170 10.15 11.09 -3.54
N ALA A 171 9.86 11.07 -2.23
CA ALA A 171 9.18 12.17 -1.55
C ALA A 171 10.03 13.46 -1.53
N ILE A 172 11.32 13.33 -1.24
CA ILE A 172 12.30 14.42 -1.28
C ILE A 172 12.44 14.93 -2.71
N LYS A 173 12.54 14.04 -3.69
CA LYS A 173 12.63 14.43 -5.10
C LYS A 173 11.41 15.24 -5.54
N ALA A 174 10.21 14.75 -5.25
CA ALA A 174 8.96 15.40 -5.63
C ALA A 174 8.75 16.77 -4.97
N THR A 175 9.26 16.97 -3.75
CA THR A 175 8.94 18.14 -2.91
C THR A 175 10.10 19.14 -2.80
N CYS A 176 11.33 18.63 -2.77
CA CYS A 176 12.52 19.36 -2.37
C CYS A 176 13.58 19.51 -3.47
N GLU A 177 13.47 18.84 -4.63
CA GLU A 177 14.45 18.96 -5.72
C GLU A 177 14.51 20.38 -6.31
N HIS A 178 13.39 21.12 -6.28
CA HIS A 178 13.29 22.49 -6.79
C HIS A 178 12.95 23.53 -5.71
N SER A 179 12.94 23.12 -4.44
CA SER A 179 12.54 23.97 -3.33
C SER A 179 13.75 24.35 -2.46
N LEU A 180 13.86 25.64 -2.17
CA LEU A 180 14.83 26.21 -1.21
C LEU A 180 14.20 26.43 0.17
N LEU A 181 13.06 25.80 0.46
CA LEU A 181 12.40 25.94 1.75
C LEU A 181 13.27 25.28 2.83
N ASP A 182 13.45 25.98 3.97
CA ASP A 182 14.13 25.47 5.18
C ASP A 182 13.53 24.12 5.63
N GLU A 183 12.24 23.93 5.37
CA GLU A 183 11.50 22.68 5.56
C GLU A 183 12.18 21.46 4.92
N CYS A 184 12.89 21.64 3.80
CA CYS A 184 13.61 20.58 3.11
C CYS A 184 14.97 20.26 3.74
N GLU A 185 15.58 21.19 4.47
CA GLU A 185 16.83 20.89 5.20
C GLU A 185 16.58 19.90 6.32
N ARG A 186 15.49 20.07 7.09
CA ARG A 186 15.10 19.13 8.15
C ARG A 186 14.86 17.72 7.59
N ILE A 187 14.17 17.61 6.46
CA ILE A 187 13.88 16.31 5.82
C ILE A 187 15.17 15.66 5.29
N ARG A 188 16.09 16.43 4.70
CA ARG A 188 17.39 15.90 4.25
C ARG A 188 18.25 15.44 5.43
N ASN A 189 18.27 16.19 6.52
CA ASN A 189 19.01 15.82 7.73
C ASN A 189 18.49 14.52 8.35
N TYR A 190 17.16 14.36 8.43
CA TYR A 190 16.54 13.08 8.80
C TYR A 190 17.02 11.96 7.87
N TYR A 191 16.91 12.17 6.57
CA TYR A 191 17.25 11.17 5.57
C TYR A 191 18.71 10.71 5.70
N ASP A 192 19.65 11.65 5.79
CA ASP A 192 21.08 11.35 5.93
C ASP A 192 21.38 10.65 7.26
N THR A 193 20.71 11.03 8.35
CA THR A 193 20.89 10.41 9.67
C THR A 193 20.39 8.96 9.69
N VAL A 194 19.23 8.68 9.07
CA VAL A 194 18.55 7.38 9.16
C VAL A 194 18.95 6.41 8.04
N PHE A 195 19.38 6.92 6.88
CA PHE A 195 19.71 6.12 5.69
C PHE A 195 21.14 6.33 5.16
N GLY A 196 21.87 7.34 5.64
CA GLY A 196 23.20 7.71 5.13
C GLY A 196 24.37 6.89 5.69
N GLN A 197 24.16 5.95 6.60
CA GLN A 197 25.23 5.11 7.16
C GLN A 197 25.73 3.99 6.23
N ASP A 198 25.12 3.82 5.05
CA ASP A 198 25.47 2.78 4.05
C ASP A 198 26.06 3.37 2.75
N ALA A 199 26.82 4.48 2.82
CA ALA A 199 27.54 5.06 1.68
C ALA A 199 29.05 4.75 1.72
#